data_AF-A0AAD7ZB23-F1
#
_entry.id   AF-A0AAD7ZB23-F1
#
_cell.length_a   1.000
_cell.length_b   1.000
_cell.length_c   1.000
_cell.angle_alpha   90.00
_cell.angle_beta   90.00
_cell.angle_gamma   90.00
#
_symmetry.space_group_name_H-M   'P 1'
#
loop_
_entity.id
_entity.type
_entity.pdbx_description
1 polymer ?
#
loop_
_entity_poly.entity_id
_entity_poly.type
_entity_poly.pdbx_seq_one_letter_code
_entity_poly.pdbx_strand_id
1 'polypeptide(L)'
;MAWCQECHRVLSKSEIEKFVMYKRRFTNRTSKSSSATQVTTSTPKSTVEVENDPSRSNFPMSGISVESSPTQKRKVNETDRQIVSENAKKIKTCTYSSCFEEVVSKAGFVFKNGDSPHVLTRDQAIFIRDVTTYLKKNMSFPKNVDEFFAGFEKHCSSNSNLKMVLTHTKTSSDCTDARGAVQESLVRLLLSVEPLQSKVLEFLLEKVAEFALIGDDDPDSNDVPWVRIILRQMRLLDRIVDGSSLNDRLFSVLETAPLDVQREIIFCLPDIISDEQHHEAALKLSKLLKTNFQLTAAIMEALNSLNLQSNLRAEVCEHMLQALNKAPPEFLPAIITFLVSSEGQVEDLTEVISGLRQKLDLSTAGGLDGSTQVLIMSALSSGALSCRKLVDIWLKTISSMHSSSDLTLLDMAVLLLLHHSLPARKKNIHNILRNRIKAGVITEAVVEKTFTMLLVPIKEYVKTALNIATVLFKSPDPPVNYIGKVWFKLMLINLEGHLVQSVILELLLLIGTGGMAIATLALGVMSEVEPRYLHSQVLLLMVFIL
;
A
#
# COMPACT_ATOMS: atom_id res chain seq x y z
N MET A 1 -32.21 39.42 -22.42
CA MET A 1 -32.11 40.74 -21.78
C MET A 1 -32.61 40.76 -20.34
N ALA A 2 -33.75 40.12 -20.00
CA ALA A 2 -34.23 40.03 -18.61
C ALA A 2 -33.25 39.33 -17.63
N TRP A 3 -32.50 38.32 -18.10
CA TRP A 3 -31.49 37.63 -17.28
C TRP A 3 -30.24 38.48 -16.98
N CYS A 4 -29.88 39.39 -17.88
CA CYS A 4 -28.74 40.29 -17.66
C CYS A 4 -29.06 41.36 -16.60
N GLN A 5 -30.35 41.67 -16.40
CA GLN A 5 -30.82 42.54 -15.31
C GLN A 5 -30.99 41.77 -13.99
N GLU A 6 -31.50 40.53 -14.02
CA GLU A 6 -31.68 39.75 -12.79
C GLU A 6 -30.36 39.22 -12.21
N CYS A 7 -29.38 38.82 -13.04
CA CYS A 7 -28.03 38.53 -12.56
C CYS A 7 -27.29 39.77 -12.03
N HIS A 8 -27.51 40.95 -12.62
CA HIS A 8 -26.95 42.21 -12.10
C HIS A 8 -27.61 42.65 -10.78
N ARG A 9 -28.85 42.17 -10.54
CA ARG A 9 -29.66 42.47 -9.36
C ARG A 9 -29.41 41.47 -8.22
N VAL A 10 -29.10 40.21 -8.52
CA VAL A 10 -28.82 39.14 -7.54
C VAL A 10 -27.33 39.00 -7.21
N LEU A 11 -26.43 39.41 -8.10
CA LEU A 11 -24.99 39.41 -7.83
C LEU A 11 -24.46 40.82 -8.07
N SER A 12 -24.52 41.66 -7.05
CA SER A 12 -23.84 42.95 -7.10
C SER A 12 -22.34 42.71 -7.30
N LYS A 13 -21.68 43.59 -8.04
CA LYS A 13 -20.21 43.55 -8.24
C LYS A 13 -19.46 43.42 -6.90
N SER A 14 -20.04 43.95 -5.82
CA SER A 14 -19.51 43.85 -4.44
C SER A 14 -19.61 42.45 -3.84
N GLU A 15 -20.63 41.65 -4.18
CA GLU A 15 -20.81 40.29 -3.67
C GLU A 15 -19.90 39.31 -4.39
N ILE A 16 -19.67 39.51 -5.69
CA ILE A 16 -18.66 38.78 -6.47
C ILE A 16 -17.25 39.11 -5.95
N GLU A 17 -16.94 40.38 -5.64
CA GLU A 17 -15.66 40.78 -5.03
C GLU A 17 -15.47 40.21 -3.62
N LYS A 18 -16.52 40.20 -2.78
CA LYS A 18 -16.51 39.53 -1.47
C LYS A 18 -16.30 38.01 -1.59
N PHE A 19 -16.90 37.38 -2.59
CA PHE A 19 -16.74 35.96 -2.88
C PHE A 19 -15.33 35.61 -3.38
N VAL A 20 -14.76 36.42 -4.27
CA VAL A 20 -13.36 36.30 -4.75
C VAL A 20 -12.37 36.51 -3.60
N MET A 21 -12.63 37.45 -2.70
CA MET A 21 -11.86 37.67 -1.46
C MET A 21 -11.93 36.46 -0.51
N TYR A 22 -13.10 35.83 -0.37
CA TYR A 22 -13.30 34.66 0.49
C TYR A 22 -12.54 33.42 -0.02
N LYS A 23 -12.63 33.11 -1.33
CA LYS A 23 -11.87 31.99 -1.93
C LYS A 23 -10.36 32.22 -1.85
N ARG A 24 -9.85 33.45 -2.05
CA ARG A 24 -8.44 33.81 -1.82
C ARG A 24 -8.00 33.55 -0.37
N ARG A 25 -8.85 33.85 0.62
CA ARG A 25 -8.59 33.53 2.04
C ARG A 25 -8.61 32.03 2.32
N PHE A 26 -9.50 31.28 1.67
CA PHE A 26 -9.62 29.83 1.85
C PHE A 26 -8.44 29.07 1.19
N THR A 27 -8.05 29.43 -0.04
CA THR A 27 -6.86 28.86 -0.71
C THR A 27 -5.56 29.20 0.01
N ASN A 28 -5.45 30.40 0.60
CA ASN A 28 -4.30 30.79 1.41
C ASN A 28 -4.27 30.10 2.79
N ARG A 29 -5.40 29.59 3.30
CA ARG A 29 -5.45 28.78 4.52
C ARG A 29 -5.04 27.33 4.25
N THR A 30 -5.45 26.75 3.11
CA THR A 30 -5.01 25.40 2.70
C THR A 30 -3.53 25.35 2.28
N SER A 31 -2.98 26.45 1.75
CA SER A 31 -1.54 26.54 1.45
C SER A 31 -0.69 26.81 2.71
N LYS A 32 -1.25 27.42 3.76
CA LYS A 32 -0.56 27.66 5.04
C LYS A 32 -0.57 26.44 5.97
N SER A 33 -1.47 25.48 5.78
CA SER A 33 -1.40 24.18 6.50
C SER A 33 -0.44 23.18 5.85
N SER A 34 0.27 23.56 4.79
CA SER A 34 1.25 22.73 4.08
C SER A 34 2.61 23.43 3.84
N SER A 35 2.89 24.51 4.57
CA SER A 35 4.20 25.16 4.56
C SER A 35 4.83 25.17 5.95
N ALA A 36 5.47 24.05 6.31
CA ALA A 36 6.54 24.04 7.31
C ALA A 36 7.87 23.85 6.57
N THR A 37 8.72 24.87 6.72
CA THR A 37 10.19 24.85 6.64
C THR A 37 10.84 24.62 5.27
N GLN A 38 11.18 25.72 4.58
CA GLN A 38 12.39 25.77 3.78
C GLN A 38 13.23 26.99 4.14
N VAL A 39 14.42 26.68 4.66
CA VAL A 39 15.55 27.56 4.91
C VAL A 39 16.04 28.10 3.58
N THR A 40 16.05 29.42 3.43
CA THR A 40 16.64 30.13 2.29
C THR A 40 18.14 30.32 2.54
N THR A 41 18.97 29.60 1.80
CA THR A 41 20.38 29.94 1.60
C THR A 41 20.51 30.87 0.39
N SER A 42 20.95 32.10 0.61
CA SER A 42 21.44 33.00 -0.43
C SER A 42 22.79 33.57 0.01
N THR A 43 23.85 33.18 -0.70
CA THR A 43 25.17 33.83 -0.69
C THR A 43 25.11 35.21 -1.34
N PRO A 44 25.99 36.14 -0.92
CA PRO A 44 26.95 36.66 -1.91
C PRO A 44 28.39 36.87 -1.36
N LYS A 45 29.31 37.03 -2.31
CA LYS A 45 30.78 37.12 -2.23
C LYS A 45 31.30 38.40 -1.55
N SER A 46 32.42 38.29 -0.82
CA SER A 46 33.55 39.24 -0.89
C SER A 46 34.83 38.66 -0.26
N THR A 47 35.93 38.85 -0.97
CA THR A 47 37.36 38.54 -0.72
C THR A 47 37.98 39.26 0.48
N VAL A 48 39.00 38.66 1.12
CA VAL A 48 40.37 39.17 1.40
C VAL A 48 41.07 38.36 2.53
N GLU A 49 42.20 37.72 2.17
CA GLU A 49 43.52 37.51 2.83
C GLU A 49 43.67 37.06 4.31
N VAL A 50 44.40 35.94 4.57
CA VAL A 50 45.75 35.81 5.22
C VAL A 50 45.64 35.89 6.77
N GLU A 51 46.06 34.97 7.67
CA GLU A 51 47.27 34.15 7.86
C GLU A 51 47.10 33.27 9.13
N ASN A 52 47.93 32.22 9.26
CA ASN A 52 48.52 31.64 10.50
C ASN A 52 47.71 30.86 11.58
N ASP A 53 48.08 29.58 11.71
CA ASP A 53 48.12 28.71 12.92
C ASP A 53 48.95 29.36 14.07
N PRO A 54 49.08 28.84 15.35
CA PRO A 54 48.63 27.56 15.96
C PRO A 54 48.21 27.63 17.47
N SER A 55 47.97 26.45 18.09
CA SER A 55 48.31 26.07 19.51
C SER A 55 47.26 26.08 20.65
N ARG A 56 47.06 24.87 21.21
CA ARG A 56 47.11 24.44 22.64
C ARG A 56 46.43 25.23 23.78
N SER A 57 45.65 24.46 24.56
CA SER A 57 45.73 24.23 26.03
C SER A 57 44.65 24.78 26.99
N ASN A 58 44.24 23.85 27.89
CA ASN A 58 43.87 23.98 29.31
C ASN A 58 42.50 24.53 29.76
N PHE A 59 41.74 23.61 30.43
CA PHE A 59 41.05 23.65 31.77
C PHE A 59 40.34 24.95 32.24
N PRO A 60 39.32 24.95 33.15
CA PRO A 60 39.15 24.07 34.32
C PRO A 60 37.70 23.75 34.80
N MET A 61 37.66 23.10 35.96
CA MET A 61 36.56 22.61 36.81
C MET A 61 36.05 23.67 37.83
N SER A 62 34.90 23.37 38.48
CA SER A 62 34.33 23.88 39.76
C SER A 62 33.45 25.15 39.70
N GLY A 63 32.34 25.32 40.44
CA GLY A 63 31.62 24.51 41.43
C GLY A 63 30.73 25.38 42.35
N ILE A 64 29.89 24.73 43.18
CA ILE A 64 29.44 25.14 44.56
C ILE A 64 28.22 26.10 44.63
N SER A 65 27.15 25.97 45.46
CA SER A 65 26.72 25.13 46.62
C SER A 65 25.17 25.23 46.78
N VAL A 66 24.34 24.30 47.32
CA VAL A 66 24.22 23.52 48.60
C VAL A 66 23.51 24.23 49.76
N GLU A 67 22.46 23.57 50.30
CA GLU A 67 22.03 23.45 51.73
C GLU A 67 21.26 22.10 51.87
N SER A 68 21.78 21.00 52.45
CA SER A 68 22.01 20.57 53.86
C SER A 68 20.78 19.91 54.56
N SER A 69 20.63 18.56 54.56
CA SER A 69 21.03 17.55 55.59
C SER A 69 19.93 17.21 56.64
N PRO A 70 19.89 16.05 57.36
CA PRO A 70 20.97 15.06 57.57
C PRO A 70 20.61 13.55 57.46
N THR A 71 21.68 12.75 57.44
CA THR A 71 21.85 11.29 57.35
C THR A 71 21.48 10.45 58.59
N GLN A 72 21.03 9.20 58.38
CA GLN A 72 21.30 8.07 59.29
C GLN A 72 21.68 6.78 58.53
N LYS A 73 22.83 6.23 58.91
CA LYS A 73 23.36 4.90 58.54
C LYS A 73 22.46 3.80 59.13
N ARG A 74 22.17 2.73 58.37
CA ARG A 74 21.71 1.46 58.96
C ARG A 74 22.49 0.27 58.42
N LYS A 75 23.04 -0.48 59.37
CA LYS A 75 23.85 -1.68 59.25
C LYS A 75 23.06 -2.83 58.62
N VAL A 76 23.78 -3.65 57.86
CA VAL A 76 23.46 -5.03 57.48
C VAL A 76 23.11 -5.83 58.74
N ASN A 77 21.93 -6.45 58.78
CA ASN A 77 21.57 -7.47 59.75
C ASN A 77 21.46 -8.83 59.05
N GLU A 78 22.12 -9.82 59.65
CA GLU A 78 22.32 -11.20 59.20
C GLU A 78 21.07 -12.10 59.17
N THR A 79 19.89 -11.54 59.41
CA THR A 79 18.62 -12.30 59.50
C THR A 79 17.82 -12.36 58.19
N ASP A 80 18.14 -11.54 57.18
CA ASP A 80 17.49 -11.64 55.85
C ASP A 80 18.14 -12.72 54.95
N ARG A 81 19.31 -13.24 55.32
CA ARG A 81 19.94 -14.36 54.61
C ARG A 81 19.26 -15.70 54.90
N GLN A 82 18.51 -15.84 55.98
CA GLN A 82 17.80 -17.09 56.29
C GLN A 82 16.43 -17.18 55.62
N ILE A 83 15.71 -16.06 55.44
CA ILE A 83 14.40 -16.05 54.76
C ILE A 83 14.57 -16.18 53.22
N VAL A 84 15.68 -15.70 52.67
CA VAL A 84 16.04 -15.92 51.26
C VAL A 84 16.54 -17.36 51.00
N SER A 85 17.01 -18.06 52.04
CA SER A 85 17.48 -19.46 51.90
C SER A 85 16.36 -20.52 51.92
N GLU A 86 15.19 -20.21 52.50
CA GLU A 86 14.05 -21.13 52.53
C GLU A 86 13.16 -21.03 51.29
N ASN A 87 13.06 -19.85 50.66
CA ASN A 87 12.34 -19.71 49.39
C ASN A 87 13.13 -20.22 48.17
N ALA A 88 14.45 -20.43 48.31
CA ALA A 88 15.28 -21.14 47.32
C ALA A 88 15.15 -22.68 47.37
N LYS A 89 14.41 -23.23 48.36
CA LYS A 89 14.16 -24.69 48.52
C LYS A 89 12.74 -25.13 48.14
N LYS A 90 12.02 -24.32 47.35
CA LYS A 90 10.80 -24.73 46.64
C LYS A 90 10.97 -24.68 45.12
N ILE A 91 12.12 -25.14 44.63
CA ILE A 91 12.17 -25.73 43.29
C ILE A 91 11.43 -27.06 43.43
N LYS A 92 10.13 -27.04 43.14
CA LYS A 92 9.35 -28.26 42.93
C LYS A 92 10.16 -29.12 41.97
N THR A 93 10.40 -30.36 42.37
CA THR A 93 10.82 -31.48 41.54
C THR A 93 10.07 -31.45 40.20
N CYS A 94 10.67 -30.84 39.17
CA CYS A 94 10.20 -30.99 37.80
C CYS A 94 10.70 -32.33 37.30
N THR A 95 9.88 -33.37 37.45
CA THR A 95 9.92 -34.51 36.54
C THR A 95 9.59 -33.96 35.16
N TYR A 96 10.61 -33.64 34.36
CA TYR A 96 10.42 -33.27 32.96
C TYR A 96 9.70 -34.41 32.24
N SER A 97 8.62 -34.13 31.52
CA SER A 97 7.83 -35.15 30.84
C SER A 97 8.52 -35.66 29.56
N SER A 98 9.45 -34.87 29.02
CA SER A 98 10.17 -35.17 27.79
C SER A 98 11.55 -34.50 27.76
N CYS A 99 12.45 -35.05 26.92
CA CYS A 99 13.75 -34.43 26.60
C CYS A 99 13.58 -32.99 26.10
N PHE A 100 12.53 -32.73 25.31
CA PHE A 100 12.14 -31.41 24.83
C PHE A 100 11.94 -30.40 25.97
N GLU A 101 11.07 -30.71 26.93
CA GLU A 101 10.75 -29.80 28.04
C GLU A 101 11.97 -29.52 28.92
N GLU A 102 12.83 -30.52 29.12
CA GLU A 102 14.06 -30.37 29.89
C GLU A 102 15.03 -29.39 29.23
N VAL A 103 15.28 -29.56 27.93
CA VAL A 103 16.24 -28.74 27.18
C VAL A 103 15.75 -27.30 27.06
N VAL A 104 14.47 -27.11 26.73
CA VAL A 104 13.85 -25.79 26.58
C VAL A 104 13.80 -25.07 27.94
N SER A 105 13.51 -25.78 29.03
CA SER A 105 13.56 -25.22 30.39
C SER A 105 14.97 -24.81 30.81
N LYS A 106 15.97 -25.65 30.52
CA LYS A 106 17.39 -25.34 30.80
C LYS A 106 17.89 -24.12 30.01
N ALA A 107 17.37 -23.91 28.80
CA ALA A 107 17.66 -22.74 27.99
C ALA A 107 16.93 -21.45 28.45
N GLY A 108 16.10 -21.53 29.51
CA GLY A 108 15.44 -20.37 30.11
C GLY A 108 14.00 -20.13 29.63
N PHE A 109 13.34 -21.14 29.06
CA PHE A 109 11.94 -21.06 28.69
C PHE A 109 11.05 -21.64 29.79
N VAL A 110 10.04 -20.88 30.21
CA VAL A 110 9.13 -21.28 31.29
C VAL A 110 7.73 -21.48 30.73
N PHE A 111 7.28 -22.73 30.74
CA PHE A 111 5.90 -23.09 30.43
C PHE A 111 4.94 -22.48 31.45
N LYS A 112 3.87 -21.89 30.94
CA LYS A 112 2.76 -21.35 31.73
C LYS A 112 1.51 -22.09 31.31
N ASN A 113 0.71 -22.51 32.29
CA ASN A 113 -0.53 -23.24 32.05
C ASN A 113 -1.69 -22.24 31.92
N GLY A 114 -2.60 -22.49 30.96
CA GLY A 114 -3.74 -21.62 30.65
C GLY A 114 -3.40 -20.56 29.58
N ASP A 115 -4.24 -19.53 29.45
CA ASP A 115 -4.13 -18.50 28.39
C ASP A 115 -2.99 -17.46 28.61
N SER A 116 -2.17 -17.64 29.64
CA SER A 116 -1.06 -16.72 29.91
C SER A 116 0.17 -17.09 29.05
N PRO A 117 0.76 -16.14 28.30
CA PRO A 117 1.88 -16.44 27.40
C PRO A 117 3.09 -16.97 28.16
N HIS A 118 3.83 -17.87 27.50
CA HIS A 118 5.06 -18.43 28.02
C HIS A 118 6.12 -17.35 28.27
N VAL A 119 7.02 -17.60 29.22
CA VAL A 119 8.00 -16.60 29.66
C VAL A 119 9.40 -17.04 29.26
N LEU A 120 10.16 -16.13 28.66
CA LEU A 120 11.58 -16.33 28.40
C LEU A 120 12.40 -15.54 29.43
N THR A 121 13.26 -16.24 30.17
CA THR A 121 14.10 -15.65 31.23
C THR A 121 15.38 -15.01 30.71
N ARG A 122 15.74 -15.27 29.44
CA ARG A 122 16.93 -14.76 28.77
C ARG A 122 16.54 -14.11 27.44
N ASP A 123 17.50 -13.47 26.78
CA ASP A 123 17.34 -12.98 25.41
C ASP A 123 17.20 -14.15 24.41
N GLN A 124 16.36 -13.97 23.40
CA GLN A 124 16.07 -14.95 22.35
C GLN A 124 17.31 -15.48 21.64
N ALA A 125 18.33 -14.66 21.42
CA ALA A 125 19.57 -15.11 20.78
C ALA A 125 20.34 -16.09 21.69
N ILE A 126 20.29 -15.88 23.01
CA ILE A 126 20.91 -16.77 23.99
C ILE A 126 20.17 -18.11 24.02
N PHE A 127 18.84 -18.09 24.00
CA PHE A 127 18.02 -19.30 23.90
C PHE A 127 18.38 -20.12 22.65
N ILE A 128 18.37 -19.50 21.46
CA ILE A 128 18.69 -20.17 20.19
C ILE A 128 20.10 -20.78 20.25
N ARG A 129 21.08 -20.03 20.77
CA ARG A 129 22.46 -20.50 20.91
C ARG A 129 22.56 -21.70 21.85
N ASP A 130 21.92 -21.64 23.02
CA ASP A 130 22.02 -22.67 24.05
C ASP A 130 21.35 -23.98 23.58
N VAL A 131 20.19 -23.90 22.93
CA VAL A 131 19.51 -25.06 22.31
C VAL A 131 20.35 -25.64 21.15
N THR A 132 20.85 -24.79 20.25
CA THR A 132 21.71 -25.24 19.13
C THR A 132 22.97 -25.93 19.64
N THR A 133 23.58 -25.38 20.68
CA THR A 133 24.79 -25.91 21.32
C THR A 133 24.50 -27.27 21.96
N TYR A 134 23.38 -27.40 22.66
CA TYR A 134 22.97 -28.66 23.27
C TYR A 134 22.78 -29.74 22.20
N LEU A 135 22.08 -29.43 21.11
CA LEU A 135 21.81 -30.41 20.05
C LEU A 135 23.08 -30.83 19.31
N LYS A 136 23.94 -29.89 18.92
CA LYS A 136 25.17 -30.18 18.14
C LYS A 136 26.28 -30.84 18.96
N LYS A 137 26.36 -30.59 20.28
CA LYS A 137 27.43 -31.14 21.15
C LYS A 137 27.09 -32.49 21.78
N ASN A 138 25.83 -32.94 21.68
CA ASN A 138 25.43 -34.22 22.25
C ASN A 138 26.07 -35.37 21.46
N MET A 139 26.56 -36.39 22.17
CA MET A 139 27.19 -37.57 21.55
C MET A 139 26.25 -38.35 20.63
N SER A 140 24.94 -38.20 20.82
CA SER A 140 23.90 -38.88 20.06
C SER A 140 23.43 -38.12 18.81
N PHE A 141 24.14 -37.08 18.35
CA PHE A 141 23.78 -36.35 17.13
C PHE A 141 23.89 -37.25 15.89
N PRO A 142 22.88 -37.30 14.99
CA PRO A 142 21.66 -36.49 14.94
C PRO A 142 20.40 -37.09 15.62
N LYS A 143 20.46 -38.29 16.20
CA LYS A 143 19.28 -38.99 16.79
C LYS A 143 18.61 -38.22 17.94
N ASN A 144 19.39 -37.43 18.69
CA ASN A 144 18.85 -36.56 19.73
C ASN A 144 17.91 -35.47 19.19
N VAL A 145 18.05 -35.09 17.91
CA VAL A 145 17.14 -34.15 17.25
C VAL A 145 15.77 -34.79 17.04
N ASP A 146 15.73 -36.06 16.64
CA ASP A 146 14.47 -36.81 16.49
C ASP A 146 13.75 -36.99 17.83
N GLU A 147 14.48 -37.34 18.89
CA GLU A 147 13.92 -37.49 20.23
C GLU A 147 13.38 -36.16 20.79
N PHE A 148 14.13 -35.07 20.61
CA PHE A 148 13.68 -33.73 20.97
C PHE A 148 12.41 -33.36 20.20
N PHE A 149 12.38 -33.62 18.89
CA PHE A 149 11.25 -33.27 18.04
C PHE A 149 10.00 -34.09 18.36
N ALA A 150 10.13 -35.39 18.63
CA ALA A 150 9.00 -36.23 19.06
C ALA A 150 8.39 -35.72 20.39
N GLY A 151 9.22 -35.18 21.29
CA GLY A 151 8.75 -34.52 22.50
C GLY A 151 7.96 -33.24 22.21
N PHE A 152 8.39 -32.45 21.23
CA PHE A 152 7.70 -31.25 20.76
C PHE A 152 6.35 -31.59 20.12
N GLU A 153 6.29 -32.55 19.20
CA GLU A 153 5.04 -33.01 18.56
C GLU A 153 4.00 -33.49 19.58
N LYS A 154 4.45 -34.27 20.56
CA LYS A 154 3.59 -34.75 21.65
C LYS A 154 3.04 -33.59 22.48
N HIS A 155 3.84 -32.56 22.75
CA HIS A 155 3.39 -31.38 23.47
C HIS A 155 2.34 -30.58 22.67
N CYS A 156 2.55 -30.47 21.34
CA CYS A 156 1.68 -29.76 20.40
C CYS A 156 0.42 -30.54 19.99
N SER A 157 0.24 -31.78 20.45
CA SER A 157 -0.96 -32.57 20.15
C SER A 157 -2.25 -31.98 20.75
N SER A 158 -2.14 -31.12 21.77
CA SER A 158 -3.27 -30.34 22.29
C SER A 158 -3.37 -29.00 21.58
N ASN A 159 -4.54 -28.66 21.03
CA ASN A 159 -4.78 -27.36 20.38
C ASN A 159 -4.50 -26.18 21.32
N SER A 160 -4.78 -26.31 22.62
CA SER A 160 -4.42 -25.26 23.59
C SER A 160 -2.91 -25.02 23.65
N ASN A 161 -2.10 -26.08 23.73
CA ASN A 161 -0.65 -25.97 23.77
C ASN A 161 -0.10 -25.48 22.43
N LEU A 162 -0.62 -25.98 21.30
CA LEU A 162 -0.23 -25.52 19.97
C LEU A 162 -0.43 -24.01 19.83
N LYS A 163 -1.59 -23.49 20.25
CA LYS A 163 -1.86 -22.05 20.28
C LYS A 163 -0.79 -21.30 21.07
N MET A 164 -0.48 -21.77 22.27
CA MET A 164 0.48 -21.10 23.16
C MET A 164 1.89 -21.06 22.58
N VAL A 165 2.35 -22.14 21.97
CA VAL A 165 3.68 -22.23 21.34
C VAL A 165 3.78 -21.32 20.10
N LEU A 166 2.67 -21.09 19.40
CA LEU A 166 2.58 -20.16 18.25
C LEU A 166 2.44 -18.68 18.66
N THR A 167 2.05 -18.40 19.90
CA THR A 167 1.96 -17.02 20.43
C THR A 167 3.31 -16.48 20.90
N HIS A 168 3.42 -15.15 20.96
CA HIS A 168 4.61 -14.47 21.44
C HIS A 168 4.92 -14.79 22.91
N THR A 169 6.20 -14.76 23.26
CA THR A 169 6.64 -14.98 24.64
C THR A 169 6.77 -13.65 25.39
N LYS A 170 6.56 -13.67 26.71
CA LYS A 170 6.84 -12.52 27.58
C LYS A 170 8.28 -12.58 28.08
N THR A 171 8.95 -11.45 28.10
CA THR A 171 10.27 -11.33 28.73
C THR A 171 10.11 -11.33 30.24
N SER A 172 10.91 -12.13 30.95
CA SER A 172 10.97 -12.08 32.42
C SER A 172 11.41 -10.69 32.90
N SER A 173 10.85 -10.23 34.02
CA SER A 173 11.27 -8.97 34.69
C SER A 173 12.75 -8.96 35.05
N ASP A 174 13.33 -10.14 35.24
CA ASP A 174 14.69 -10.33 35.71
C ASP A 174 15.71 -10.34 34.54
N CYS A 175 15.23 -10.27 33.29
CA CYS A 175 16.09 -10.24 32.11
C CYS A 175 16.47 -8.80 31.76
N THR A 176 17.73 -8.44 31.96
CA THR A 176 18.28 -7.11 31.62
C THR A 176 18.71 -6.97 30.17
N ASP A 177 18.92 -8.10 29.48
CA ASP A 177 19.59 -8.15 28.18
C ASP A 177 18.60 -8.15 27.00
N ALA A 178 17.32 -8.40 27.27
CA ALA A 178 16.28 -8.47 26.26
C ALA A 178 15.92 -7.08 25.71
N ARG A 179 15.67 -7.01 24.40
CA ARG A 179 15.39 -5.76 23.68
C ARG A 179 13.98 -5.20 23.89
N GLY A 180 13.12 -5.91 24.64
CA GLY A 180 11.74 -5.49 24.88
C GLY A 180 10.97 -6.43 25.82
N ALA A 181 9.73 -6.04 26.15
CA ALA A 181 8.85 -6.78 27.06
C ALA A 181 8.23 -8.06 26.44
N VAL A 182 8.32 -8.18 25.11
CA VAL A 182 7.78 -9.30 24.32
C VAL A 182 8.89 -9.82 23.41
N GLN A 183 8.97 -11.14 23.27
CA GLN A 183 9.91 -11.85 22.40
C GLN A 183 9.16 -12.79 21.45
N GLU A 184 9.89 -13.37 20.51
CA GLU A 184 9.31 -14.27 19.49
C GLU A 184 8.62 -15.51 20.09
N SER A 185 7.79 -16.17 19.28
CA SER A 185 7.10 -17.40 19.65
C SER A 185 8.09 -18.56 19.79
N LEU A 186 7.74 -19.59 20.56
CA LEU A 186 8.62 -20.75 20.70
C LEU A 186 8.87 -21.42 19.33
N VAL A 187 7.84 -21.53 18.48
CA VAL A 187 8.00 -22.07 17.13
C VAL A 187 9.04 -21.29 16.33
N ARG A 188 8.97 -19.95 16.33
CA ARG A 188 9.91 -19.12 15.57
C ARG A 188 11.34 -19.22 16.12
N LEU A 189 11.50 -19.29 17.43
CA LEU A 189 12.81 -19.56 18.05
C LEU A 189 13.39 -20.93 17.64
N LEU A 190 12.54 -21.96 17.55
CA LEU A 190 12.95 -23.30 17.10
C LEU A 190 13.24 -23.34 15.59
N LEU A 191 12.52 -22.56 14.77
CA LEU A 191 12.80 -22.40 13.35
C LEU A 191 14.19 -21.76 13.10
N SER A 192 14.68 -20.94 14.02
CA SER A 192 16.03 -20.37 13.97
C SER A 192 17.15 -21.37 14.34
N VAL A 193 16.79 -22.57 14.82
CA VAL A 193 17.75 -23.64 15.16
C VAL A 193 17.92 -24.57 13.96
N GLU A 194 19.04 -24.43 13.24
CA GLU A 194 19.32 -25.13 11.97
C GLU A 194 19.02 -26.64 11.96
N PRO A 195 19.44 -27.46 12.96
CA PRO A 195 19.14 -28.89 12.94
C PRO A 195 17.65 -29.24 13.06
N LEU A 196 16.83 -28.33 13.61
CA LEU A 196 15.40 -28.55 13.84
C LEU A 196 14.53 -27.96 12.72
N GLN A 197 15.04 -26.97 12.00
CA GLN A 197 14.25 -26.14 11.11
C GLN A 197 13.43 -26.95 10.10
N SER A 198 14.03 -27.88 9.36
CA SER A 198 13.32 -28.65 8.33
C SER A 198 12.17 -29.49 8.91
N LYS A 199 12.38 -30.12 10.08
CA LYS A 199 11.35 -30.93 10.77
C LYS A 199 10.20 -30.05 11.27
N VAL A 200 10.54 -28.89 11.85
CA VAL A 200 9.52 -27.94 12.35
C VAL A 200 8.71 -27.38 11.17
N LEU A 201 9.34 -27.02 10.05
CA LEU A 201 8.63 -26.57 8.84
C LEU A 201 7.70 -27.65 8.29
N GLU A 202 8.16 -28.90 8.21
CA GLU A 202 7.33 -30.03 7.77
C GLU A 202 6.09 -30.22 8.65
N PHE A 203 6.27 -30.22 9.97
CA PHE A 203 5.15 -30.29 10.92
C PHE A 203 4.19 -29.11 10.81
N LEU A 204 4.69 -27.88 10.63
CA LEU A 204 3.82 -26.72 10.45
C LEU A 204 3.01 -26.83 9.16
N LEU A 205 3.60 -27.30 8.06
CA LEU A 205 2.88 -27.50 6.79
C LEU A 205 1.85 -28.62 6.87
N GLU A 206 2.14 -29.69 7.60
CA GLU A 206 1.15 -30.73 7.92
C GLU A 206 -0.02 -30.17 8.73
N LYS A 207 0.26 -29.32 9.72
CA LYS A 207 -0.79 -28.64 10.48
C LYS A 207 -1.58 -27.66 9.63
N VAL A 208 -0.96 -26.94 8.69
CA VAL A 208 -1.69 -26.10 7.71
C VAL A 208 -2.65 -26.98 6.90
N ALA A 209 -2.19 -28.11 6.38
CA ALA A 209 -3.04 -29.03 5.62
C ALA A 209 -4.19 -29.61 6.46
N GLU A 210 -3.92 -29.98 7.72
CA GLU A 210 -4.93 -30.48 8.67
C GLU A 210 -6.01 -29.42 8.95
N PHE A 211 -5.62 -28.21 9.35
CA PHE A 211 -6.57 -27.13 9.65
C PHE A 211 -7.27 -26.58 8.40
N ALA A 212 -6.65 -26.68 7.23
CA ALA A 212 -7.30 -26.31 5.97
C ALA A 212 -8.51 -27.21 5.65
N LEU A 213 -8.51 -28.48 6.08
CA LEU A 213 -9.60 -29.42 5.83
C LEU A 213 -10.73 -29.33 6.87
N ILE A 214 -10.42 -28.89 8.09
CA ILE A 214 -11.39 -28.82 9.20
C ILE A 214 -12.42 -27.70 8.95
N GLY A 215 -12.05 -26.63 8.23
CA GLY A 215 -12.95 -25.52 7.88
C GLY A 215 -13.45 -24.72 9.10
N ASP A 216 -14.20 -23.64 8.83
CA ASP A 216 -14.86 -22.82 9.87
C ASP A 216 -16.19 -23.43 10.36
N ASP A 217 -16.56 -24.62 9.88
CA ASP A 217 -17.85 -25.27 10.16
C ASP A 217 -17.88 -26.07 11.48
N ASP A 218 -16.78 -26.10 12.24
CA ASP A 218 -16.73 -26.73 13.56
C ASP A 218 -17.25 -25.77 14.65
N PRO A 219 -18.40 -26.04 15.30
CA PRO A 219 -18.95 -25.17 16.35
C PRO A 219 -18.08 -25.07 17.60
N ASP A 220 -17.08 -25.97 17.77
CA ASP A 220 -16.10 -25.95 18.87
C ASP A 220 -14.77 -25.25 18.48
N SER A 221 -14.64 -24.79 17.23
CA SER A 221 -13.56 -23.92 16.80
C SER A 221 -13.67 -22.58 17.51
N ASN A 222 -12.89 -22.40 18.59
CA ASN A 222 -12.52 -21.05 19.02
C ASN A 222 -12.08 -20.29 17.77
N ASP A 223 -12.71 -19.14 17.43
CA ASP A 223 -12.53 -18.29 16.22
C ASP A 223 -11.06 -17.88 15.89
N VAL A 224 -10.15 -18.84 15.87
CA VAL A 224 -8.72 -18.68 15.82
C VAL A 224 -8.32 -18.98 14.38
N PRO A 225 -7.75 -18.02 13.64
CA PRO A 225 -7.34 -18.23 12.26
C PRO A 225 -6.05 -19.03 12.22
N TRP A 226 -6.16 -20.35 12.43
CA TRP A 226 -5.05 -21.29 12.58
C TRP A 226 -4.06 -21.22 11.43
N VAL A 227 -4.57 -21.29 10.19
CA VAL A 227 -3.77 -21.21 8.97
C VAL A 227 -2.91 -19.93 8.95
N ARG A 228 -3.52 -18.77 9.22
CA ARG A 228 -2.81 -17.48 9.27
C ARG A 228 -1.73 -17.43 10.35
N ILE A 229 -2.04 -17.94 11.55
CA ILE A 229 -1.09 -17.92 12.68
C ILE A 229 0.11 -18.82 12.39
N ILE A 230 -0.11 -19.98 11.76
CA ILE A 230 0.94 -20.92 11.39
C ILE A 230 1.80 -20.34 10.25
N LEU A 231 1.18 -19.88 9.17
CA LEU A 231 1.89 -19.26 8.03
C LEU A 231 2.76 -18.08 8.49
N ARG A 232 2.26 -17.28 9.45
CA ARG A 232 3.01 -16.15 10.01
C ARG A 232 4.34 -16.55 10.65
N GLN A 233 4.46 -17.76 11.21
CA GLN A 233 5.70 -18.20 11.84
C GLN A 233 6.82 -18.39 10.80
N MET A 234 6.45 -18.77 9.57
CA MET A 234 7.38 -19.07 8.47
C MET A 234 7.76 -17.84 7.65
N ARG A 235 7.12 -16.69 7.88
CA ARG A 235 7.41 -15.45 7.15
C ARG A 235 8.71 -14.80 7.62
N LEU A 236 9.51 -14.32 6.68
CA LEU A 236 10.74 -13.55 6.89
C LEU A 236 11.69 -14.26 7.87
N LEU A 237 11.97 -15.54 7.61
CA LEU A 237 13.01 -16.27 8.34
C LEU A 237 14.40 -15.80 7.88
N ASP A 238 15.32 -15.59 8.82
CA ASP A 238 16.66 -15.07 8.52
C ASP A 238 17.47 -16.00 7.60
N ARG A 239 17.27 -17.31 7.73
CA ARG A 239 17.94 -18.34 6.92
C ARG A 239 17.03 -19.54 6.75
N ILE A 240 16.91 -20.01 5.51
CA ILE A 240 16.23 -21.25 5.17
C ILE A 240 17.30 -22.29 4.82
N VAL A 241 17.27 -23.44 5.49
CA VAL A 241 18.26 -24.52 5.36
C VAL A 241 18.02 -25.32 4.08
N ASP A 242 16.77 -25.68 3.80
CA ASP A 242 16.37 -26.43 2.60
C ASP A 242 15.19 -25.73 1.91
N GLY A 243 15.52 -24.72 1.10
CA GLY A 243 14.52 -23.93 0.38
C GLY A 243 13.81 -24.71 -0.73
N SER A 244 14.47 -25.68 -1.36
CA SER A 244 13.89 -26.48 -2.44
C SER A 244 12.79 -27.40 -1.91
N SER A 245 13.08 -28.17 -0.85
CA SER A 245 12.10 -29.06 -0.23
C SER A 245 10.92 -28.27 0.35
N LEU A 246 11.20 -27.12 0.99
CA LEU A 246 10.15 -26.21 1.48
C LEU A 246 9.24 -25.74 0.34
N ASN A 247 9.81 -25.31 -0.79
CA ASN A 247 9.06 -24.86 -1.96
C ASN A 247 8.15 -25.98 -2.48
N ASP A 248 8.69 -27.19 -2.70
CA ASP A 248 7.90 -28.34 -3.17
C ASP A 248 6.78 -28.73 -2.22
N ARG A 249 7.06 -28.78 -0.91
CA ARG A 249 6.05 -29.12 0.09
C ARG A 249 4.97 -28.05 0.21
N LEU A 250 5.34 -26.77 0.14
CA LEU A 250 4.39 -25.66 0.19
C LEU A 250 3.43 -25.69 -1.02
N PHE A 251 3.96 -25.94 -2.22
CA PHE A 251 3.14 -26.10 -3.42
C PHE A 251 2.27 -27.37 -3.37
N SER A 252 2.76 -28.47 -2.79
CA SER A 252 1.96 -29.66 -2.55
C SER A 252 0.76 -29.38 -1.63
N VAL A 253 0.95 -28.60 -0.56
CA VAL A 253 -0.15 -28.18 0.32
C VAL A 253 -1.11 -27.24 -0.45
N LEU A 254 -0.56 -26.28 -1.19
CA LEU A 254 -1.32 -25.33 -2.00
C LEU A 254 -2.27 -26.03 -2.98
N GLU A 255 -1.79 -27.03 -3.71
CA GLU A 255 -2.60 -27.76 -4.70
C GLU A 255 -3.79 -28.53 -4.07
N THR A 256 -3.66 -28.95 -2.82
CA THR A 256 -4.69 -29.72 -2.10
C THR A 256 -5.64 -28.86 -1.24
N ALA A 257 -5.28 -27.60 -0.97
CA ALA A 257 -6.02 -26.74 -0.05
C ALA A 257 -7.29 -26.13 -0.68
N PRO A 258 -8.30 -25.77 0.13
CA PRO A 258 -9.44 -24.96 -0.33
C PRO A 258 -9.04 -23.56 -0.82
N LEU A 259 -9.89 -22.94 -1.63
CA LEU A 259 -9.61 -21.66 -2.30
C LEU A 259 -9.18 -20.52 -1.36
N ASP A 260 -9.79 -20.39 -0.19
CA ASP A 260 -9.45 -19.31 0.75
C ASP A 260 -8.06 -19.50 1.35
N VAL A 261 -7.72 -20.74 1.71
CA VAL A 261 -6.37 -21.11 2.18
C VAL A 261 -5.34 -20.97 1.05
N GLN A 262 -5.70 -21.34 -0.18
CA GLN A 262 -4.83 -21.14 -1.34
C GLN A 262 -4.42 -19.67 -1.51
N ARG A 263 -5.40 -18.75 -1.40
CA ARG A 263 -5.14 -17.31 -1.48
C ARG A 263 -4.20 -16.83 -0.37
N GLU A 264 -4.38 -17.31 0.86
CA GLU A 264 -3.53 -16.95 1.99
C GLU A 264 -2.09 -17.46 1.84
N ILE A 265 -1.93 -18.71 1.39
CA ILE A 265 -0.61 -19.30 1.11
C ILE A 265 0.09 -18.49 0.02
N ILE A 266 -0.57 -18.22 -1.11
CA ILE A 266 0.01 -17.45 -2.23
C ILE A 266 0.41 -16.04 -1.78
N PHE A 267 -0.41 -15.37 -0.97
CA PHE A 267 -0.10 -14.03 -0.47
C PHE A 267 1.14 -14.01 0.43
N CYS A 268 1.33 -15.04 1.26
CA CYS A 268 2.50 -15.14 2.14
C CYS A 268 3.74 -15.71 1.44
N LEU A 269 3.59 -16.29 0.25
CA LEU A 269 4.65 -17.04 -0.44
C LEU A 269 5.93 -16.22 -0.63
N PRO A 270 5.91 -14.97 -1.12
CA PRO A 270 7.13 -14.16 -1.27
C PRO A 270 7.91 -13.92 0.02
N ASP A 271 7.23 -13.98 1.18
CA ASP A 271 7.87 -13.81 2.48
C ASP A 271 8.42 -15.12 3.05
N ILE A 272 7.99 -16.28 2.54
CA ILE A 272 8.33 -17.61 3.06
C ILE A 272 9.49 -18.22 2.28
N ILE A 273 9.50 -18.08 0.96
CA ILE A 273 10.55 -18.66 0.11
C ILE A 273 11.77 -17.75 0.04
N SER A 274 12.96 -18.32 -0.15
CA SER A 274 14.17 -17.54 -0.39
C SER A 274 14.30 -17.13 -1.87
N ASP A 275 15.12 -16.10 -2.10
CA ASP A 275 15.38 -15.53 -3.43
C ASP A 275 15.83 -16.58 -4.47
N GLU A 276 16.53 -17.63 -4.03
CA GLU A 276 17.01 -18.71 -4.89
C GLU A 276 15.86 -19.50 -5.56
N GLN A 277 14.70 -19.60 -4.90
CA GLN A 277 13.54 -20.38 -5.35
C GLN A 277 12.48 -19.53 -6.06
N HIS A 278 12.67 -18.21 -6.15
CA HIS A 278 11.71 -17.29 -6.79
C HIS A 278 11.38 -17.68 -8.23
N HIS A 279 12.37 -18.14 -9.00
CA HIS A 279 12.15 -18.56 -10.38
C HIS A 279 11.23 -19.77 -10.49
N GLU A 280 11.49 -20.81 -9.70
CA GLU A 280 10.70 -22.04 -9.72
C GLU A 280 9.28 -21.80 -9.20
N ALA A 281 9.15 -21.03 -8.12
CA ALA A 281 7.85 -20.64 -7.58
C ALA A 281 7.02 -19.85 -8.60
N ALA A 282 7.64 -18.91 -9.31
CA ALA A 282 6.97 -18.14 -10.36
C ALA A 282 6.49 -19.02 -11.53
N LEU A 283 7.26 -20.05 -11.92
CA LEU A 283 6.83 -21.03 -12.94
C LEU A 283 5.60 -21.83 -12.47
N LYS A 284 5.61 -22.31 -11.22
CA LYS A 284 4.47 -23.03 -10.63
C LYS A 284 3.23 -22.13 -10.53
N LEU A 285 3.39 -20.88 -10.08
CA LEU A 285 2.30 -19.89 -10.04
C LEU A 285 1.76 -19.55 -11.45
N SER A 286 2.62 -19.42 -12.46
CA SER A 286 2.21 -19.19 -13.84
C SER A 286 1.38 -20.35 -14.40
N LYS A 287 1.73 -21.59 -14.04
CA LYS A 287 0.94 -22.78 -14.39
C LYS A 287 -0.43 -22.78 -13.69
N LEU A 288 -0.50 -22.40 -12.42
CA LEU A 288 -1.75 -22.28 -11.67
C LEU A 288 -2.66 -21.17 -12.24
N LEU A 289 -2.07 -20.05 -12.67
CA LEU A 289 -2.79 -18.94 -13.29
C LEU A 289 -3.53 -19.36 -14.56
N LYS A 290 -2.95 -20.26 -15.36
CA LYS A 290 -3.58 -20.83 -16.56
C LYS A 290 -4.80 -21.72 -16.24
N THR A 291 -4.89 -22.23 -15.01
CA THR A 291 -5.89 -23.23 -14.60
C THR A 291 -7.03 -22.60 -13.77
N ASN A 292 -6.70 -21.69 -12.84
CA ASN A 292 -7.64 -21.17 -11.84
C ASN A 292 -7.71 -19.65 -11.83
N PHE A 293 -8.73 -19.09 -12.48
CA PHE A 293 -8.89 -17.64 -12.59
C PHE A 293 -9.18 -16.95 -11.24
N GLN A 294 -9.79 -17.67 -10.28
CA GLN A 294 -10.14 -17.13 -8.96
C GLN A 294 -8.94 -16.79 -8.06
N LEU A 295 -7.75 -17.30 -8.41
CA LEU A 295 -6.48 -17.03 -7.74
C LEU A 295 -5.71 -15.88 -8.40
N THR A 296 -6.18 -15.34 -9.54
CA THR A 296 -5.47 -14.33 -10.33
C THR A 296 -4.98 -13.18 -9.48
N ALA A 297 -5.84 -12.56 -8.67
CA ALA A 297 -5.45 -11.41 -7.85
C ALA A 297 -4.31 -11.73 -6.88
N ALA A 298 -4.39 -12.86 -6.17
CA ALA A 298 -3.33 -13.29 -5.23
C ALA A 298 -2.03 -13.63 -5.97
N ILE A 299 -2.13 -14.30 -7.11
CA ILE A 299 -0.97 -14.67 -7.94
C ILE A 299 -0.28 -13.40 -8.49
N MET A 300 -1.04 -12.42 -9.00
CA MET A 300 -0.48 -11.18 -9.52
C MET A 300 0.27 -10.40 -8.44
N GLU A 301 -0.27 -10.34 -7.24
CA GLU A 301 0.38 -9.67 -6.10
C GLU A 301 1.66 -10.39 -5.68
N ALA A 302 1.62 -11.72 -5.61
CA ALA A 302 2.81 -12.53 -5.30
C ALA A 302 3.89 -12.34 -6.37
N LEU A 303 3.53 -12.43 -7.66
CA LEU A 303 4.47 -12.24 -8.78
C LEU A 303 5.07 -10.83 -8.83
N ASN A 304 4.33 -9.79 -8.43
CA ASN A 304 4.88 -8.43 -8.30
C ASN A 304 5.93 -8.31 -7.18
N SER A 305 5.80 -9.13 -6.13
CA SER A 305 6.69 -9.12 -4.98
C SER A 305 7.92 -10.03 -5.18
N LEU A 306 7.80 -11.05 -6.04
CA LEU A 306 8.89 -11.95 -6.40
C LEU A 306 9.86 -11.30 -7.39
N ASN A 307 11.14 -11.63 -7.26
CA ASN A 307 12.16 -11.21 -8.21
C ASN A 307 12.14 -12.09 -9.47
N LEU A 308 11.44 -11.60 -10.51
CA LEU A 308 11.27 -12.31 -11.78
C LEU A 308 12.41 -12.03 -12.75
N GLN A 309 12.90 -13.08 -13.41
CA GLN A 309 13.77 -12.93 -14.58
C GLN A 309 12.99 -12.28 -15.74
N SER A 310 13.68 -11.50 -16.59
CA SER A 310 13.05 -10.70 -17.65
C SER A 310 12.27 -11.55 -18.67
N ASN A 311 12.78 -12.73 -19.02
CA ASN A 311 12.13 -13.69 -19.92
C ASN A 311 10.79 -14.19 -19.37
N LEU A 312 10.77 -14.63 -18.10
CA LEU A 312 9.55 -15.14 -17.47
C LEU A 312 8.53 -14.03 -17.29
N ARG A 313 8.98 -12.82 -16.95
CA ARG A 313 8.09 -11.66 -16.85
C ARG A 313 7.45 -11.33 -18.19
N ALA A 314 8.19 -11.38 -19.29
CA ALA A 314 7.66 -11.18 -20.63
C ALA A 314 6.58 -12.22 -20.99
N GLU A 315 6.82 -13.51 -20.70
CA GLU A 315 5.82 -14.57 -20.94
C GLU A 315 4.53 -14.34 -20.13
N VAL A 316 4.67 -14.00 -18.84
CA VAL A 316 3.50 -13.72 -17.98
C VAL A 316 2.77 -12.47 -18.46
N CYS A 317 3.50 -11.42 -18.86
CA CYS A 317 2.91 -10.21 -19.44
C CYS A 317 2.11 -10.52 -20.71
N GLU A 318 2.67 -11.30 -21.64
CA GLU A 318 1.98 -11.71 -22.87
C GLU A 318 0.70 -12.49 -22.54
N HIS A 319 0.80 -13.46 -21.62
CA HIS A 319 -0.34 -14.25 -21.18
C HIS A 319 -1.44 -13.38 -20.55
N MET A 320 -1.07 -12.42 -19.71
CA MET A 320 -1.99 -11.48 -19.07
C MET A 320 -2.64 -10.50 -20.06
N LEU A 321 -1.88 -10.04 -21.06
CA LEU A 321 -2.46 -9.26 -22.15
C LEU A 321 -3.49 -10.09 -22.91
N GLN A 322 -3.25 -11.38 -23.19
CA GLN A 322 -4.24 -12.24 -23.83
C GLN A 322 -5.47 -12.51 -22.95
N ALA A 323 -5.27 -12.62 -21.63
CA ALA A 323 -6.34 -12.86 -20.66
C ALA A 323 -7.23 -11.63 -20.43
N LEU A 324 -6.76 -10.42 -20.72
CA LEU A 324 -7.47 -9.15 -20.45
C LEU A 324 -8.90 -9.11 -21.03
N ASN A 325 -9.11 -9.66 -22.23
CA ASN A 325 -10.43 -9.70 -22.89
C ASN A 325 -11.37 -10.75 -22.31
N LYS A 326 -10.84 -11.76 -21.62
CA LYS A 326 -11.58 -12.93 -21.13
C LYS A 326 -11.81 -12.87 -19.61
N ALA A 327 -11.08 -11.99 -18.92
CA ALA A 327 -11.11 -11.84 -17.48
C ALA A 327 -12.45 -11.24 -17.02
N PRO A 328 -13.04 -11.74 -15.92
CA PRO A 328 -14.08 -11.02 -15.19
C PRO A 328 -13.57 -9.65 -14.70
N PRO A 329 -14.46 -8.66 -14.62
CA PRO A 329 -14.09 -7.28 -14.30
C PRO A 329 -13.40 -7.13 -12.93
N GLU A 330 -13.76 -7.97 -11.96
CA GLU A 330 -13.23 -7.94 -10.58
C GLU A 330 -11.71 -8.17 -10.51
N PHE A 331 -11.12 -8.86 -11.49
CA PHE A 331 -9.70 -9.19 -11.50
C PHE A 331 -8.87 -8.26 -12.41
N LEU A 332 -9.52 -7.45 -13.26
CA LEU A 332 -8.83 -6.51 -14.16
C LEU A 332 -7.88 -5.56 -13.42
N PRO A 333 -8.23 -4.97 -12.26
CA PRO A 333 -7.30 -4.09 -11.54
C PRO A 333 -6.00 -4.79 -11.14
N ALA A 334 -6.05 -6.05 -10.71
CA ALA A 334 -4.86 -6.80 -10.32
C ALA A 334 -3.96 -7.11 -11.53
N ILE A 335 -4.56 -7.51 -12.65
CA ILE A 335 -3.84 -7.77 -13.91
C ILE A 335 -3.16 -6.48 -14.40
N ILE A 336 -3.89 -5.37 -14.42
CA ILE A 336 -3.37 -4.07 -14.85
C ILE A 336 -2.25 -3.59 -13.92
N THR A 337 -2.41 -3.75 -12.60
CA THR A 337 -1.36 -3.37 -11.63
C THR A 337 -0.06 -4.10 -11.93
N PHE A 338 -0.09 -5.40 -12.23
CA PHE A 338 1.10 -6.15 -12.63
C PHE A 338 1.70 -5.67 -13.95
N LEU A 339 0.87 -5.51 -14.99
CA LEU A 339 1.32 -5.08 -16.31
C LEU A 339 2.03 -3.72 -16.26
N VAL A 340 1.49 -2.76 -15.50
CA VAL A 340 2.04 -1.40 -15.43
C VAL A 340 3.17 -1.28 -14.39
N SER A 341 3.28 -2.22 -13.44
CA SER A 341 4.43 -2.32 -12.52
C SER A 341 5.69 -2.92 -13.17
N SER A 342 5.68 -3.14 -14.48
CA SER A 342 6.82 -3.68 -15.22
C SER A 342 8.01 -2.70 -15.30
N GLU A 343 9.17 -3.16 -14.85
CA GLU A 343 10.46 -2.48 -15.00
C GLU A 343 11.23 -3.13 -16.17
N GLY A 344 10.75 -2.90 -17.39
CA GLY A 344 11.29 -3.49 -18.62
C GLY A 344 12.12 -2.54 -19.48
N GLN A 345 12.56 -3.04 -20.64
CA GLN A 345 13.10 -2.20 -21.71
C GLN A 345 11.99 -1.34 -22.34
N VAL A 346 12.37 -0.36 -23.16
CA VAL A 346 11.39 0.57 -23.74
C VAL A 346 10.41 -0.17 -24.65
N GLU A 347 10.90 -1.17 -25.37
CA GLU A 347 10.17 -2.03 -26.29
C GLU A 347 9.06 -2.81 -25.54
N ASP A 348 9.40 -3.47 -24.44
CA ASP A 348 8.43 -4.21 -23.62
C ASP A 348 7.31 -3.28 -23.09
N LEU A 349 7.68 -2.08 -22.62
CA LEU A 349 6.73 -1.10 -22.12
C LEU A 349 5.82 -0.56 -23.23
N THR A 350 6.35 -0.38 -24.44
CA THR A 350 5.52 0.00 -25.59
C THR A 350 4.53 -1.09 -25.96
N GLU A 351 4.94 -2.36 -25.90
CA GLU A 351 4.07 -3.50 -26.16
C GLU A 351 2.95 -3.57 -25.12
N VAL A 352 3.27 -3.43 -23.83
CA VAL A 352 2.26 -3.39 -22.75
C VAL A 352 1.24 -2.28 -22.98
N ILE A 353 1.68 -1.05 -23.30
CA ILE A 353 0.76 0.07 -23.58
C ILE A 353 -0.10 -0.24 -24.80
N SER A 354 0.48 -0.78 -25.87
CA SER A 354 -0.26 -1.12 -27.09
C SER A 354 -1.30 -2.22 -26.82
N GLY A 355 -0.94 -3.24 -26.04
CA GLY A 355 -1.82 -4.33 -25.65
C GLY A 355 -2.96 -3.84 -24.77
N LEU A 356 -2.68 -2.98 -23.79
CA LEU A 356 -3.72 -2.35 -22.97
C LEU A 356 -4.68 -1.52 -23.83
N ARG A 357 -4.19 -0.71 -24.77
CA ARG A 357 -5.05 0.09 -25.65
C ARG A 357 -5.93 -0.75 -26.59
N GLN A 358 -5.44 -1.91 -27.04
CA GLN A 358 -6.18 -2.78 -27.95
C GLN A 358 -7.19 -3.68 -27.25
N LYS A 359 -6.91 -4.09 -26.01
CA LYS A 359 -7.64 -5.15 -25.30
C LYS A 359 -8.45 -4.64 -24.11
N LEU A 360 -8.09 -3.51 -23.51
CA LEU A 360 -8.85 -2.94 -22.40
C LEU A 360 -10.01 -2.08 -22.93
N ASP A 361 -11.23 -2.61 -22.84
CA ASP A 361 -12.43 -1.80 -23.01
C ASP A 361 -12.91 -1.25 -21.66
N LEU A 362 -12.96 0.08 -21.56
CA LEU A 362 -13.51 0.78 -20.39
C LEU A 362 -15.00 1.12 -20.56
N SER A 363 -15.65 0.71 -21.64
CA SER A 363 -17.07 0.99 -21.85
C SER A 363 -17.96 0.28 -20.83
N THR A 364 -18.89 1.03 -20.22
CA THR A 364 -19.94 0.48 -19.34
C THR A 364 -20.89 -0.47 -20.07
N ALA A 365 -20.96 -0.41 -21.41
CA ALA A 365 -21.80 -1.29 -22.22
C ALA A 365 -21.33 -2.76 -22.18
N GLY A 366 -20.07 -3.03 -21.79
CA GLY A 366 -19.53 -4.38 -21.60
C GLY A 366 -19.85 -5.03 -20.26
N GLY A 367 -20.74 -4.44 -19.44
CA GLY A 367 -21.06 -4.96 -18.10
C GLY A 367 -20.08 -4.52 -17.00
N LEU A 368 -19.15 -3.60 -17.32
CA LEU A 368 -18.23 -2.99 -16.37
C LEU A 368 -18.96 -1.91 -15.55
N ASP A 369 -19.00 -2.07 -14.23
CA ASP A 369 -19.59 -1.08 -13.35
C ASP A 369 -18.66 0.13 -13.16
N GLY A 370 -19.25 1.27 -12.77
CA GLY A 370 -18.48 2.49 -12.54
C GLY A 370 -17.43 2.35 -11.43
N SER A 371 -17.68 1.50 -10.43
CA SER A 371 -16.74 1.17 -9.35
C SER A 371 -15.49 0.50 -9.88
N THR A 372 -15.63 -0.53 -10.73
CA THR A 372 -14.48 -1.23 -11.30
C THR A 372 -13.69 -0.31 -12.23
N GLN A 373 -14.34 0.59 -12.97
CA GLN A 373 -13.62 1.62 -13.74
C GLN A 373 -12.70 2.48 -12.86
N VAL A 374 -13.18 2.90 -11.68
CA VAL A 374 -12.36 3.67 -10.72
C VAL A 374 -11.22 2.81 -10.17
N LEU A 375 -11.45 1.52 -9.88
CA LEU A 375 -10.39 0.61 -9.46
C LEU A 375 -9.33 0.38 -10.55
N ILE A 376 -9.75 0.23 -11.81
CA ILE A 376 -8.85 0.14 -12.97
C ILE A 376 -8.02 1.43 -13.08
N MET A 377 -8.63 2.60 -12.92
CA MET A 377 -7.89 3.86 -12.93
C MET A 377 -6.91 3.94 -11.75
N SER A 378 -7.28 3.47 -10.56
CA SER A 378 -6.36 3.37 -9.42
C SER A 378 -5.17 2.45 -9.71
N ALA A 379 -5.42 1.29 -10.33
CA ALA A 379 -4.38 0.34 -10.78
C ALA A 379 -3.43 0.94 -11.84
N LEU A 380 -3.97 1.71 -12.79
CA LEU A 380 -3.14 2.48 -13.73
C LEU A 380 -2.31 3.56 -13.01
N SER A 381 -2.83 4.13 -11.92
CA SER A 381 -2.15 5.18 -11.16
C SER A 381 -0.99 4.64 -10.35
N SER A 382 -1.13 3.47 -9.72
CA SER A 382 -0.03 2.84 -8.99
C SER A 382 1.15 2.59 -9.93
N GLY A 383 0.86 2.05 -11.12
CA GLY A 383 1.85 1.86 -12.18
C GLY A 383 2.47 3.16 -12.72
N ALA A 384 1.68 4.23 -12.86
CA ALA A 384 2.20 5.54 -13.26
C ALA A 384 3.12 6.18 -12.20
N LEU A 385 2.91 5.86 -10.92
CA LEU A 385 3.74 6.31 -9.81
C LEU A 385 5.03 5.49 -9.68
N SER A 386 4.98 4.18 -9.99
CA SER A 386 6.16 3.30 -9.95
C SER A 386 7.07 3.49 -11.17
N CYS A 387 6.52 3.58 -12.39
CA CYS A 387 7.32 3.61 -13.62
C CYS A 387 7.18 4.92 -14.42
N ARG A 388 8.11 5.88 -14.19
CA ARG A 388 8.12 7.16 -14.93
C ARG A 388 8.32 6.99 -16.44
N LYS A 389 9.08 5.98 -16.87
CA LYS A 389 9.34 5.68 -18.29
C LYS A 389 8.05 5.31 -19.01
N LEU A 390 7.22 4.48 -18.39
CA LEU A 390 5.91 4.07 -18.94
C LEU A 390 5.02 5.31 -19.17
N VAL A 391 4.99 6.25 -18.21
CA VAL A 391 4.25 7.51 -18.36
C VAL A 391 4.75 8.33 -19.56
N ASP A 392 6.06 8.45 -19.74
CA ASP A 392 6.64 9.20 -20.86
C ASP A 392 6.33 8.54 -22.21
N ILE A 393 6.40 7.21 -22.29
CA ILE A 393 6.02 6.45 -23.50
C ILE A 393 4.54 6.63 -23.81
N TRP A 394 3.66 6.55 -22.81
CA TRP A 394 2.22 6.70 -23.02
C TRP A 394 1.86 8.11 -23.48
N LEU A 395 2.41 9.14 -22.84
CA LEU A 395 2.21 10.54 -23.25
C LEU A 395 2.75 10.81 -24.65
N LYS A 396 3.90 10.21 -25.02
CA LYS A 396 4.45 10.30 -26.38
C LYS A 396 3.54 9.61 -27.40
N THR A 397 3.00 8.44 -27.05
CA THR A 397 2.03 7.70 -27.87
C THR A 397 0.82 8.58 -28.17
N ILE A 398 0.18 9.13 -27.14
CA ILE A 398 -0.98 10.05 -27.30
C ILE A 398 -0.60 11.29 -28.12
N SER A 399 0.61 11.83 -27.93
CA SER A 399 1.11 13.00 -28.67
C SER A 399 1.41 12.72 -30.14
N SER A 400 1.56 11.47 -30.55
CA SER A 400 1.86 11.08 -31.93
C SER A 400 0.61 10.75 -32.77
N MET A 401 -0.58 10.68 -32.16
CA MET A 401 -1.82 10.29 -32.85
C MET A 401 -2.31 11.37 -33.82
N HIS A 402 -2.75 10.97 -35.02
CA HIS A 402 -3.13 11.88 -36.10
C HIS A 402 -4.64 11.90 -36.41
N SER A 403 -5.38 10.84 -36.06
CA SER A 403 -6.83 10.75 -36.31
C SER A 403 -7.63 10.56 -35.01
N SER A 404 -8.90 10.95 -35.03
CA SER A 404 -9.82 10.76 -33.89
C SER A 404 -10.15 9.29 -33.62
N SER A 405 -10.04 8.42 -34.64
CA SER A 405 -10.18 6.96 -34.49
C SER A 405 -9.02 6.32 -33.73
N ASP A 406 -7.85 6.96 -33.73
CA ASP A 406 -6.68 6.43 -33.02
C ASP A 406 -6.76 6.65 -31.50
N LEU A 407 -7.63 7.55 -31.05
CA LEU A 407 -7.77 7.91 -29.64
C LEU A 407 -8.81 7.01 -28.95
N THR A 408 -8.34 6.24 -27.99
CA THR A 408 -9.18 5.31 -27.22
C THR A 408 -9.78 6.00 -25.98
N LEU A 409 -10.87 5.46 -25.42
CA LEU A 409 -11.42 5.93 -24.14
C LEU A 409 -10.38 5.82 -23.01
N LEU A 410 -9.52 4.81 -23.07
CA LEU A 410 -8.41 4.61 -22.16
C LEU A 410 -7.44 5.80 -22.16
N ASP A 411 -7.13 6.37 -23.34
CA ASP A 411 -6.23 7.52 -23.45
C ASP A 411 -6.80 8.75 -22.72
N MET A 412 -8.11 9.00 -22.81
CA MET A 412 -8.79 10.08 -22.07
C MET A 412 -8.79 9.83 -20.56
N ALA A 413 -9.04 8.58 -20.13
CA ALA A 413 -8.98 8.19 -18.73
C ALA A 413 -7.57 8.40 -18.16
N VAL A 414 -6.53 7.99 -18.88
CA VAL A 414 -5.13 8.15 -18.49
C VAL A 414 -4.72 9.62 -18.40
N LEU A 415 -5.16 10.48 -19.33
CA LEU A 415 -4.88 11.93 -19.22
C LEU A 415 -5.51 12.56 -17.97
N LEU A 416 -6.75 12.18 -17.63
CA LEU A 416 -7.42 12.61 -16.40
C LEU A 416 -6.63 12.13 -15.17
N LEU A 417 -6.24 10.84 -15.17
CA LEU A 417 -5.53 10.19 -14.09
C LEU A 417 -4.14 10.79 -13.85
N LEU A 418 -3.32 10.91 -14.90
CA LEU A 418 -1.97 11.47 -14.80
C LEU A 418 -2.01 12.94 -14.36
N HIS A 419 -3.04 13.69 -14.74
CA HIS A 419 -3.22 15.06 -14.26
C HIS A 419 -3.53 15.10 -12.75
N HIS A 420 -4.24 14.10 -12.24
CA HIS A 420 -4.53 13.95 -10.81
C HIS A 420 -3.27 13.53 -10.03
N SER A 421 -2.67 12.40 -10.42
CA SER A 421 -1.62 11.71 -9.67
C SER A 421 -0.23 12.33 -9.81
N LEU A 422 0.04 13.07 -10.90
CA LEU A 422 1.36 13.66 -11.18
C LEU A 422 1.31 15.19 -11.33
N PRO A 423 1.32 15.96 -10.23
CA PRO A 423 1.28 17.43 -10.26
C PRO A 423 2.35 18.08 -11.15
N ALA A 424 3.56 17.49 -11.18
CA ALA A 424 4.67 17.98 -11.98
C ALA A 424 4.41 17.91 -13.51
N ARG A 425 3.53 17.01 -13.95
CA ARG A 425 3.26 16.77 -15.38
C ARG A 425 2.02 17.52 -15.89
N LYS A 426 1.28 18.25 -15.04
CA LYS A 426 0.04 18.97 -15.41
C LYS A 426 0.21 19.88 -16.62
N LYS A 427 1.27 20.69 -16.66
CA LYS A 427 1.56 21.59 -17.80
C LYS A 427 1.76 20.82 -19.11
N ASN A 428 2.47 19.69 -19.06
CA ASN A 428 2.68 18.84 -20.23
C ASN A 428 1.35 18.29 -20.74
N ILE A 429 0.51 17.77 -19.83
CA ILE A 429 -0.81 17.24 -20.15
C ILE A 429 -1.71 18.31 -20.78
N HIS A 430 -1.72 19.53 -20.23
CA HIS A 430 -2.45 20.65 -20.81
C HIS A 430 -1.97 20.98 -22.23
N ASN A 431 -0.66 20.96 -22.48
CA ASN A 431 -0.11 21.19 -23.82
C ASN A 431 -0.50 20.07 -24.80
N ILE A 432 -0.45 18.81 -24.37
CA ILE A 432 -0.87 17.66 -25.19
C ILE A 432 -2.34 17.80 -25.57
N LEU A 433 -3.23 18.07 -24.60
CA LEU A 433 -4.66 18.28 -24.85
C LEU A 433 -4.89 19.41 -25.86
N ARG A 434 -4.26 20.58 -25.66
CA ARG A 434 -4.37 21.72 -26.58
C ARG A 434 -3.92 21.36 -27.99
N ASN A 435 -2.77 20.71 -28.12
CA ASN A 435 -2.21 20.34 -29.42
C ASN A 435 -3.09 19.31 -30.14
N ARG A 436 -3.63 18.32 -29.41
CA ARG A 436 -4.53 17.31 -30.00
C ARG A 436 -5.89 17.89 -30.38
N ILE A 437 -6.41 18.86 -29.63
CA ILE A 437 -7.63 19.60 -30.01
C ILE A 437 -7.38 20.43 -31.29
N LYS A 438 -6.26 21.16 -31.37
CA LYS A 438 -5.90 21.94 -32.57
C LYS A 438 -5.70 21.07 -33.81
N ALA A 439 -5.18 19.85 -33.62
CA ALA A 439 -5.02 18.87 -34.68
C ALA A 439 -6.34 18.18 -35.09
N GLY A 440 -7.48 18.48 -34.44
CA GLY A 440 -8.77 17.87 -34.73
C GLY A 440 -8.90 16.41 -34.26
N VAL A 441 -7.97 15.93 -33.43
CA VAL A 441 -7.99 14.55 -32.89
C VAL A 441 -9.00 14.44 -31.74
N ILE A 442 -9.00 15.43 -30.83
CA ILE A 442 -9.99 15.53 -29.76
C ILE A 442 -11.13 16.42 -30.24
N THR A 443 -12.25 15.80 -30.60
CA THR A 443 -13.48 16.47 -31.07
C THR A 443 -14.56 16.49 -29.97
N GLU A 444 -15.63 17.26 -30.19
CA GLU A 444 -16.80 17.27 -29.31
C GLU A 444 -17.37 15.87 -29.09
N ALA A 445 -17.52 15.08 -30.17
CA ALA A 445 -18.01 13.71 -30.09
C ALA A 445 -17.16 12.80 -29.18
N VAL A 446 -15.83 12.97 -29.16
CA VAL A 446 -14.95 12.23 -28.24
C VAL A 446 -15.19 12.63 -26.79
N VAL A 447 -15.36 13.92 -26.53
CA VAL A 447 -15.63 14.43 -25.17
C VAL A 447 -17.00 13.96 -24.69
N GLU A 448 -18.03 14.02 -25.53
CA GLU A 448 -19.37 13.47 -25.23
C GLU A 448 -19.31 11.97 -24.94
N LYS A 449 -18.59 11.20 -25.76
CA LYS A 449 -18.36 9.77 -25.51
C LYS A 449 -17.62 9.52 -24.19
N THR A 450 -16.68 10.38 -23.82
CA THR A 450 -15.95 10.29 -22.54
C THR A 450 -16.88 10.52 -21.36
N PHE A 451 -17.75 11.53 -21.42
CA PHE A 451 -18.72 11.81 -20.35
C PHE A 451 -19.81 10.75 -20.22
N THR A 452 -20.24 10.15 -21.33
CA THR A 452 -21.24 9.07 -21.30
C THR A 452 -20.66 7.76 -20.76
N MET A 453 -19.42 7.43 -21.09
CA MET A 453 -18.81 6.13 -20.74
C MET A 453 -17.97 6.14 -19.45
N LEU A 454 -17.42 7.28 -19.04
CA LEU A 454 -16.55 7.42 -17.86
C LEU A 454 -17.12 8.37 -16.81
N LEU A 455 -18.45 8.49 -16.71
CA LEU A 455 -19.09 9.43 -15.79
C LEU A 455 -18.70 9.21 -14.34
N VAL A 456 -18.66 7.95 -13.88
CA VAL A 456 -18.34 7.61 -12.48
C VAL A 456 -16.90 7.98 -12.13
N PRO A 457 -15.88 7.63 -12.94
CA PRO A 457 -14.53 8.16 -12.75
C PRO A 457 -14.43 9.68 -12.81
N ILE A 458 -15.16 10.35 -13.71
CA ILE A 458 -15.17 11.81 -13.78
C ILE A 458 -15.74 12.43 -12.49
N LYS A 459 -16.77 11.82 -11.89
CA LYS A 459 -17.33 12.24 -10.60
C LYS A 459 -16.28 12.12 -9.48
N GLU A 460 -15.55 11.01 -9.42
CA GLU A 460 -14.47 10.79 -8.44
C GLU A 460 -13.34 11.84 -8.60
N TYR A 461 -12.94 12.11 -9.84
CA TYR A 461 -11.88 13.05 -10.17
C TYR A 461 -12.38 14.45 -10.57
N VAL A 462 -13.53 14.90 -10.05
CA VAL A 462 -14.20 16.14 -10.50
C VAL A 462 -13.29 17.38 -10.42
N LYS A 463 -12.46 17.49 -9.38
CA LYS A 463 -11.52 18.62 -9.22
C LYS A 463 -10.47 18.64 -10.34
N THR A 464 -10.04 17.46 -10.79
CA THR A 464 -9.12 17.32 -11.92
C THR A 464 -9.82 17.71 -13.21
N ALA A 465 -11.03 17.20 -13.44
CA ALA A 465 -11.84 17.54 -14.62
C ALA A 465 -12.11 19.05 -14.71
N LEU A 466 -12.48 19.69 -13.60
CA LEU A 466 -12.69 21.14 -13.50
C LEU A 466 -11.42 21.93 -13.86
N ASN A 467 -10.27 21.54 -13.32
CA ASN A 467 -9.01 22.22 -13.63
C ASN A 467 -8.65 22.12 -15.11
N ILE A 468 -8.85 20.95 -15.73
CA ILE A 468 -8.62 20.78 -17.17
C ILE A 468 -9.59 21.66 -17.97
N ALA A 469 -10.89 21.61 -17.66
CA ALA A 469 -11.91 22.43 -18.32
C ALA A 469 -11.58 23.93 -18.23
N THR A 470 -11.22 24.42 -17.03
CA THR A 470 -10.81 25.82 -16.82
C THR A 470 -9.62 26.22 -17.68
N VAL A 471 -8.61 25.36 -17.82
CA VAL A 471 -7.40 25.66 -18.62
C VAL A 471 -7.67 25.66 -20.12
N LEU A 472 -8.57 24.80 -20.60
CA LEU A 472 -9.01 24.78 -21.99
C LEU A 472 -9.92 25.97 -22.30
N PHE A 473 -10.85 26.28 -21.40
CA PHE A 473 -11.78 27.40 -21.51
C PHE A 473 -11.07 28.76 -21.52
N LYS A 474 -9.98 28.93 -20.78
CA LYS A 474 -9.17 30.16 -20.80
C LYS A 474 -8.24 30.28 -22.01
N SER A 475 -8.18 29.27 -22.89
CA SER A 475 -7.29 29.30 -24.05
C SER A 475 -7.71 30.38 -25.05
N PRO A 476 -6.76 31.12 -25.65
CA PRO A 476 -7.08 32.08 -26.71
C PRO A 476 -7.41 31.39 -28.04
N ASP A 477 -7.07 30.11 -28.21
CA ASP A 477 -7.30 29.36 -29.44
C ASP A 477 -8.79 28.95 -29.52
N PRO A 478 -9.53 29.39 -30.57
CA PRO A 478 -10.96 29.09 -30.70
C PRO A 478 -11.34 27.61 -30.59
N PRO A 479 -10.64 26.63 -31.24
CA PRO A 479 -11.02 25.23 -31.12
C PRO A 479 -10.82 24.68 -29.71
N VAL A 480 -9.77 25.13 -29.01
CA VAL A 480 -9.48 24.72 -27.62
C VAL A 480 -10.50 25.31 -26.66
N ASN A 481 -10.78 26.60 -26.82
CA ASN A 481 -11.79 27.30 -26.04
C ASN A 481 -13.18 26.66 -26.20
N TYR A 482 -13.56 26.29 -27.43
CA TYR A 482 -14.82 25.61 -27.73
C TYR A 482 -14.92 24.26 -27.02
N ILE A 483 -13.89 23.42 -27.08
CA ILE A 483 -13.89 22.13 -26.35
C ILE A 483 -13.97 22.37 -24.83
N GLY A 484 -13.31 23.40 -24.30
CA GLY A 484 -13.48 23.82 -22.91
C GLY A 484 -14.93 24.18 -22.56
N LYS A 485 -15.64 24.89 -23.47
CA LYS A 485 -17.06 25.24 -23.33
C LYS A 485 -17.93 23.98 -23.26
N VAL A 486 -17.74 23.06 -24.20
CA VAL A 486 -18.44 21.76 -24.27
C VAL A 486 -18.21 20.96 -22.99
N TRP A 487 -16.98 20.91 -22.48
CA TRP A 487 -16.65 20.20 -21.24
C TRP A 487 -17.41 20.75 -20.03
N PHE A 488 -17.46 22.09 -19.87
CA PHE A 488 -18.26 22.72 -18.81
C PHE A 488 -19.76 22.40 -18.95
N LYS A 489 -20.29 22.47 -20.18
CA LYS A 489 -21.68 22.11 -20.46
C LYS A 489 -21.98 20.67 -20.05
N LEU A 490 -21.14 19.71 -20.45
CA LEU A 490 -21.32 18.30 -20.08
C LEU A 490 -21.19 18.04 -18.58
N MET A 491 -20.33 18.78 -17.87
CA MET A 491 -20.27 18.73 -16.41
C MET A 491 -21.56 19.23 -15.76
N LEU A 492 -22.18 20.30 -16.28
CA LEU A 492 -23.46 20.79 -15.76
C LEU A 492 -24.63 19.85 -16.03
N ILE A 493 -24.61 19.14 -17.16
CA ILE A 493 -25.68 18.21 -17.56
C ILE A 493 -25.60 16.89 -16.78
N ASN A 494 -24.41 16.32 -16.60
CA ASN A 494 -24.25 14.94 -16.13
C ASN A 494 -23.88 14.81 -14.64
N LEU A 495 -23.46 15.89 -13.98
CA LEU A 495 -23.15 15.88 -12.56
C LEU A 495 -24.38 16.29 -11.75
N GLU A 496 -24.39 15.98 -10.45
CA GLU A 496 -25.51 16.29 -9.56
C GLU A 496 -25.02 16.75 -8.17
N GLY A 497 -25.90 17.41 -7.40
CA GLY A 497 -25.64 17.82 -6.03
C GLY A 497 -24.42 18.75 -5.87
N HIS A 498 -23.57 18.46 -4.88
CA HIS A 498 -22.38 19.26 -4.55
C HIS A 498 -21.35 19.32 -5.69
N LEU A 499 -21.35 18.34 -6.59
CA LEU A 499 -20.42 18.29 -7.73
C LEU A 499 -20.74 19.42 -8.72
N VAL A 500 -22.03 19.64 -9.02
CA VAL A 500 -22.45 20.75 -9.89
C VAL A 500 -22.24 22.10 -9.23
N GLN A 501 -22.45 22.21 -7.91
CA GLN A 501 -22.13 23.44 -7.19
C GLN A 501 -20.67 23.84 -7.40
N SER A 502 -19.75 22.88 -7.37
CA SER A 502 -18.33 23.13 -7.65
C SER A 502 -18.10 23.67 -9.07
N VAL A 503 -18.85 23.17 -10.06
CA VAL A 503 -18.82 23.65 -11.45
C VAL A 503 -19.35 25.09 -11.55
N ILE A 504 -20.51 25.36 -10.95
CA ILE A 504 -21.13 26.70 -10.95
C ILE A 504 -20.21 27.72 -10.26
N LEU A 505 -19.60 27.35 -9.12
CA LEU A 505 -18.66 28.20 -8.40
C LEU A 505 -17.42 28.54 -9.23
N GLU A 506 -16.92 27.59 -10.02
CA GLU A 506 -15.80 27.83 -10.91
C GLU A 506 -16.21 28.74 -12.08
N LEU A 507 -17.40 28.57 -12.67
CA LEU A 507 -17.93 29.47 -13.69
C LEU A 507 -18.15 30.89 -13.16
N LEU A 508 -18.70 31.06 -11.96
CA LEU A 508 -18.84 32.36 -11.30
C LEU A 508 -17.47 33.01 -11.05
N LEU A 509 -16.46 32.22 -10.67
CA LEU A 509 -15.10 32.71 -10.54
C LEU A 509 -14.55 33.18 -11.89
N LEU A 510 -14.82 32.47 -12.98
CA LEU A 510 -14.43 32.87 -14.33
C LEU A 510 -15.12 34.16 -14.79
N ILE A 511 -16.37 34.38 -14.39
CA ILE A 511 -17.08 35.64 -14.65
C ILE A 511 -16.44 36.79 -13.85
N GLY A 512 -16.13 36.56 -12.57
CA GLY A 512 -15.60 37.59 -11.68
C GLY A 512 -14.12 37.93 -11.89
N THR A 513 -13.32 36.98 -12.38
CA THR A 513 -11.86 37.13 -12.55
C THR A 513 -11.38 37.07 -13.99
N GLY A 514 -12.23 36.62 -14.92
CA GLY A 514 -11.91 36.57 -16.34
C GLY A 514 -12.07 37.93 -17.00
N GLY A 515 -11.40 38.11 -18.14
CA GLY A 515 -11.69 39.23 -19.04
C GLY A 515 -13.09 39.12 -19.64
N MET A 516 -13.58 40.21 -20.25
CA MET A 516 -14.94 40.30 -20.82
C MET A 516 -15.30 39.13 -21.76
N ALA A 517 -14.36 38.66 -22.57
CA ALA A 517 -14.58 37.52 -23.47
C ALA A 517 -14.88 36.22 -22.70
N ILE A 518 -14.09 35.92 -21.66
CA ILE A 518 -14.25 34.72 -20.83
C ILE A 518 -15.56 34.80 -20.02
N ALA A 519 -15.86 35.98 -19.46
CA ALA A 519 -17.10 36.20 -18.72
C ALA A 519 -18.34 36.01 -19.61
N THR A 520 -18.31 36.52 -20.85
CA THR A 520 -19.42 36.35 -21.82
C THR A 520 -19.62 34.89 -22.19
N LEU A 521 -18.53 34.15 -22.42
CA LEU A 521 -18.61 32.71 -22.70
C LEU A 521 -19.15 31.92 -21.50
N ALA A 522 -18.71 32.25 -20.28
CA ALA A 522 -19.15 31.56 -19.07
C ALA A 522 -20.64 31.78 -18.81
N LEU A 523 -21.12 33.02 -19.00
CA LEU A 523 -22.55 33.35 -18.99
C LEU A 523 -23.31 32.59 -20.08
N GLY A 524 -22.73 32.46 -21.28
CA GLY A 524 -23.28 31.64 -22.36
C GLY A 524 -23.51 30.19 -21.93
N VAL A 525 -22.51 29.55 -21.33
CA VAL A 525 -22.63 28.17 -20.80
C VAL A 525 -23.72 28.08 -19.73
N MET A 526 -23.77 29.03 -18.80
CA MET A 526 -24.79 29.05 -17.74
C MET A 526 -26.20 29.27 -18.29
N SER A 527 -26.35 30.02 -19.37
CA SER A 527 -27.64 30.28 -20.02
C SER A 527 -28.19 29.11 -20.83
N GLU A 528 -27.33 28.17 -21.22
CA GLU A 528 -27.72 26.94 -21.92
C GLU A 528 -28.29 25.86 -20.97
N VAL A 529 -28.24 26.07 -19.66
CA VAL A 529 -28.75 25.14 -18.64
C VAL A 529 -30.07 25.65 -18.07
N GLU A 530 -31.00 24.74 -17.76
CA GLU A 530 -32.34 25.09 -17.33
C GLU A 530 -32.35 26.10 -16.16
N PRO A 531 -33.06 27.25 -16.29
CA PRO A 531 -33.01 28.34 -15.31
C PRO A 531 -33.43 27.93 -13.89
N ARG A 532 -34.34 26.95 -13.76
CA ARG A 532 -34.85 26.47 -12.45
C ARG A 532 -33.78 25.68 -11.68
N TYR A 533 -32.97 24.90 -12.39
CA TYR A 533 -31.88 24.13 -11.82
C TYR A 533 -30.76 25.04 -11.31
N LEU A 534 -30.38 26.06 -12.11
CA LEU A 534 -29.42 27.07 -11.67
C LEU A 534 -29.93 27.88 -10.47
N HIS A 535 -31.20 28.30 -10.48
CA HIS A 535 -31.75 29.11 -9.40
C HIS A 535 -31.73 28.37 -8.06
N SER A 536 -32.08 27.08 -8.03
CA SER A 536 -32.03 26.25 -6.82
C SER A 536 -30.60 26.11 -6.29
N GLN A 537 -29.62 25.88 -7.17
CA GLN A 537 -28.21 25.73 -6.79
C GLN A 537 -27.56 27.05 -6.34
N VAL A 538 -27.89 28.17 -6.99
CA VAL A 538 -27.41 29.51 -6.62
C VAL A 538 -28.02 29.97 -5.30
N LEU A 539 -29.31 29.69 -5.04
CA LEU A 539 -29.92 29.92 -3.73
C LEU A 539 -29.20 29.12 -2.63
N LEU A 540 -28.89 27.84 -2.88
CA LEU A 540 -28.14 27.02 -1.93
C LEU A 540 -26.76 27.62 -1.64
N LEU A 541 -26.06 28.09 -2.68
CA LEU A 541 -24.76 28.75 -2.54
C LEU A 541 -24.87 30.06 -1.76
N MET A 542 -25.91 30.87 -1.97
CA MET A 542 -26.13 32.10 -1.21
C MET A 542 -26.45 31.84 0.26
N VAL A 543 -27.17 30.76 0.57
CA VAL A 543 -27.44 30.33 1.96
C VAL A 543 -26.16 29.86 2.69
N PHE A 544 -25.15 29.38 1.97
CA PHE A 544 -23.84 29.02 2.54
C PHE A 544 -22.86 30.21 2.65
N ILE A 545 -23.15 31.32 1.98
CA ILE A 545 -22.30 32.53 1.94
C ILE A 545 -22.77 33.59 2.93
N LEU A 546 -24.06 33.64 3.25
CA LEU A 546 -24.66 34.37 4.39
C LEU A 546 -24.38 33.63 5.70
#